data_AF-A0A8T4N840-F1
#
_entry.id   AF-A0A8T4N840-F1
#
_cell.length_a   1.000
_cell.length_b   1.000
_cell.length_c   1.000
_cell.angle_alpha   90.00
_cell.angle_beta   90.00
_cell.angle_gamma   90.00
#
_symmetry.space_group_name_H-M   'P 1'
#
loop_
_entity.id
_entity.type
_entity.pdbx_description
1 polymer ?
#
loop_
_entity_poly.entity_id
_entity_poly.type
_entity_poly.pdbx_seq_one_letter_code
_entity_poly.pdbx_strand_id
1 'polypeptide(L)'
;MKPEAYIKKVRESQVFKDFMKEDPKAYLCSLFFTRDFAEKRSETQVDFYSPKIKMIVSFKVDKKVERAPLGKKAETLTHKKFVPKALTEKIKMDVDEIEPTLTDEMHNRGMTYQIEKILVFVNITDGEVIWNCTAFLKGLGLLMAHVEDKSRTVLFMEKKSFFDLLKFTKGGAGQATSGQKTEQKQPVGKATEKAAGTKDNNKVSNRKN
;
A
#
# COMPACT_ATOMS: atom_id res chain seq x y z
N MET A 1 21.35 6.31 -13.58
CA MET A 1 21.53 5.06 -14.35
C MET A 1 20.23 4.74 -15.07
N LYS A 2 20.34 4.37 -16.34
CA LYS A 2 19.17 4.09 -17.19
C LYS A 2 18.51 2.74 -16.89
N PRO A 3 17.18 2.69 -16.69
CA PRO A 3 16.41 1.45 -16.57
C PRO A 3 16.66 0.42 -17.68
N GLU A 4 16.86 0.89 -18.91
CA GLU A 4 17.17 0.10 -20.11
C GLU A 4 18.37 -0.83 -19.93
N ALA A 5 19.39 -0.36 -19.19
CA ALA A 5 20.60 -1.14 -18.96
C ALA A 5 20.31 -2.42 -18.15
N TYR A 6 19.39 -2.35 -17.19
CA TYR A 6 18.99 -3.50 -16.38
C TYR A 6 18.12 -4.47 -17.18
N ILE A 7 17.19 -3.94 -17.99
CA ILE A 7 16.37 -4.74 -18.91
C ILE A 7 17.27 -5.53 -19.86
N LYS A 8 18.25 -4.85 -20.46
CA LYS A 8 19.23 -5.46 -21.38
C LYS A 8 20.00 -6.60 -20.70
N LYS A 9 20.54 -6.36 -19.50
CA LYS A 9 21.26 -7.38 -18.72
C LYS A 9 20.41 -8.63 -18.48
N VAL A 10 19.14 -8.46 -18.15
CA VAL A 10 18.22 -9.60 -17.96
C VAL A 10 18.00 -10.34 -19.26
N ARG A 11 17.72 -9.64 -20.36
CA ARG A 11 17.48 -10.25 -21.68
C ARG A 11 18.67 -11.04 -22.22
N GLU A 12 19.88 -10.60 -21.91
CA GLU A 12 21.12 -11.27 -22.34
C GLU A 12 21.42 -12.53 -21.51
N SER A 13 20.86 -12.64 -20.31
CA SER A 13 21.11 -13.75 -19.39
C SER A 13 20.53 -15.08 -19.87
N GLN A 14 21.22 -16.18 -19.55
CA GLN A 14 20.76 -17.52 -19.89
C GLN A 14 19.45 -17.88 -19.18
N VAL A 15 19.32 -17.49 -17.91
CA VAL A 15 18.12 -17.79 -17.10
C VAL A 15 16.85 -17.14 -17.69
N PHE A 16 16.97 -15.95 -18.29
CA PHE A 16 15.87 -15.31 -18.99
C PHE A 16 15.55 -16.00 -20.32
N LYS A 17 16.58 -16.36 -21.09
CA LYS A 17 16.39 -17.08 -22.37
C LYS A 17 15.66 -18.40 -22.15
N ASP A 18 15.98 -19.12 -21.07
CA ASP A 18 15.30 -20.37 -20.73
C ASP A 18 13.86 -20.12 -20.27
N PHE A 19 13.62 -19.08 -19.46
CA PHE A 19 12.25 -18.65 -19.13
C PHE A 19 11.40 -18.32 -20.37
N MET A 20 11.96 -17.63 -21.36
CA MET A 20 11.22 -17.29 -22.59
C MET A 20 10.96 -18.50 -23.49
N LYS A 21 11.74 -19.59 -23.39
CA LYS A 21 11.39 -20.87 -24.03
C LYS A 21 10.20 -21.54 -23.34
N GLU A 22 10.10 -21.41 -22.02
CA GLU A 22 8.98 -21.96 -21.22
C GLU A 22 7.67 -21.18 -21.44
N ASP A 23 7.75 -19.86 -21.59
CA ASP A 23 6.61 -18.98 -21.87
C ASP A 23 6.97 -17.84 -22.85
N PRO A 24 6.88 -18.10 -24.18
CA PRO A 24 7.18 -17.10 -25.20
C PRO A 24 6.27 -15.88 -25.21
N LYS A 25 5.11 -15.94 -24.52
CA LYS A 25 4.14 -14.83 -24.44
C LYS A 25 4.38 -13.94 -23.22
N ALA A 26 5.39 -14.24 -22.39
CA ALA A 26 5.73 -13.39 -21.27
C ALA A 26 6.22 -12.01 -21.74
N TYR A 27 5.90 -10.96 -20.99
CA TYR A 27 6.22 -9.59 -21.34
C TYR A 27 6.66 -8.77 -20.13
N LEU A 28 7.56 -7.80 -20.36
CA LEU A 28 8.03 -6.86 -19.35
C LEU A 28 6.81 -6.10 -18.80
N CYS A 29 6.63 -6.09 -17.48
CA CYS A 29 5.47 -5.44 -16.86
C CYS A 29 5.85 -4.42 -15.79
N SER A 30 7.01 -4.56 -15.16
CA SER A 30 7.48 -3.61 -14.16
C SER A 30 8.99 -3.65 -13.95
N LEU A 31 9.49 -2.61 -13.30
CA LEU A 31 10.82 -2.56 -12.71
C LEU A 31 10.70 -2.20 -11.24
N PHE A 32 11.54 -2.80 -10.41
CA PHE A 32 11.60 -2.48 -9.00
C PHE A 32 13.02 -2.08 -8.60
N PHE A 33 13.16 -0.95 -7.93
CA PHE A 33 14.45 -0.46 -7.45
C PHE A 33 14.38 -0.20 -5.95
N THR A 34 15.38 -0.66 -5.23
CA THR A 34 15.65 -0.23 -3.86
C THR A 34 16.92 0.60 -3.88
N ARG A 35 16.89 1.76 -3.23
CA ARG A 35 18.05 2.59 -2.93
C ARG A 35 18.07 2.84 -1.44
N ASP A 36 19.06 2.26 -0.76
CA ASP A 36 19.29 2.41 0.67
C ASP A 36 20.51 3.31 0.85
N PHE A 37 20.26 4.58 1.17
CA PHE A 37 21.32 5.59 1.27
C PHE A 37 22.07 5.47 2.58
N ALA A 38 21.40 5.02 3.64
CA ALA A 38 22.02 4.77 4.93
C ALA A 38 23.07 3.66 4.85
N GLU A 39 22.73 2.54 4.20
CA GLU A 39 23.62 1.39 4.09
C GLU A 39 24.42 1.33 2.78
N LYS A 40 24.21 2.30 1.88
CA LYS A 40 24.79 2.35 0.52
C LYS A 40 24.53 1.06 -0.27
N ARG A 41 23.33 0.50 -0.10
CA ARG A 41 22.88 -0.70 -0.81
C ARG A 41 21.87 -0.34 -1.88
N SER A 42 21.91 -1.07 -2.98
CA SER A 42 20.95 -0.92 -4.05
C SER A 42 20.57 -2.28 -4.60
N GLU A 43 19.29 -2.51 -4.80
CA GLU A 43 18.77 -3.73 -5.42
C GLU A 43 17.95 -3.34 -6.64
N THR A 44 17.96 -4.19 -7.64
CA THR A 44 17.16 -3.99 -8.86
C THR A 44 16.50 -5.30 -9.25
N GLN A 45 15.22 -5.23 -9.61
CA GLN A 45 14.45 -6.34 -10.15
C GLN A 45 13.76 -5.91 -11.44
N VAL A 46 13.75 -6.83 -12.40
CA VAL A 46 13.03 -6.68 -13.67
C VAL A 46 11.96 -7.74 -13.73
N ASP A 47 10.71 -7.32 -13.92
CA ASP A 47 9.55 -8.17 -13.77
C ASP A 47 8.88 -8.45 -15.11
N PHE A 48 8.59 -9.72 -15.35
CA PHE A 48 7.86 -10.19 -16.51
C PHE A 48 6.55 -10.84 -16.08
N TYR A 49 5.44 -10.42 -16.67
CA TYR A 49 4.20 -11.15 -16.51
C TYR A 49 4.19 -12.37 -17.42
N SER A 50 3.89 -13.54 -16.85
CA SER A 50 3.70 -14.79 -17.58
C SER A 50 2.20 -15.07 -17.72
N PRO A 51 1.61 -14.91 -18.92
CA PRO A 51 0.21 -15.25 -19.16
C PRO A 51 -0.08 -16.74 -18.96
N LYS A 52 0.92 -17.61 -19.15
CA LYS A 52 0.81 -19.06 -18.99
C LYS A 52 0.47 -19.45 -17.55
N ILE A 53 1.21 -18.92 -16.57
CA ILE A 53 1.00 -19.21 -15.14
C ILE A 53 0.19 -18.12 -14.42
N LYS A 54 -0.12 -17.01 -15.10
CA LYS A 54 -0.84 -15.83 -14.58
C LYS A 54 -0.15 -15.20 -13.36
N MET A 55 1.17 -15.16 -13.37
CA MET A 55 1.99 -14.58 -12.31
C MET A 55 3.08 -13.69 -12.88
N ILE A 56 3.62 -12.83 -12.01
CA ILE A 56 4.85 -12.08 -12.29
C ILE A 56 6.03 -12.98 -11.96
N VAL A 57 7.04 -12.96 -12.84
CA VAL A 57 8.33 -13.61 -12.70
C VAL A 57 9.39 -12.52 -12.64
N SER A 58 10.07 -12.42 -11.49
CA SER A 58 11.06 -11.38 -11.25
C SER A 58 12.48 -11.88 -11.48
N PHE A 59 13.33 -11.02 -12.00
CA PHE A 59 14.75 -11.27 -12.18
C PHE A 59 15.54 -10.23 -11.38
N LYS A 60 16.28 -10.68 -10.37
CA LYS A 60 17.19 -9.82 -9.60
C LYS A 60 18.44 -9.53 -10.42
N VAL A 61 18.87 -8.28 -10.42
CA VAL A 61 20.03 -7.79 -11.18
C VAL A 61 21.08 -7.27 -10.20
N ASP A 62 21.81 -8.19 -9.58
CA ASP A 62 22.94 -7.89 -8.70
C ASP A 62 24.26 -8.22 -9.44
N LYS A 63 25.15 -9.03 -8.84
CA LYS A 63 26.37 -9.53 -9.48
C LYS A 63 26.07 -10.49 -10.64
N LYS A 64 24.98 -11.25 -10.52
CA LYS A 64 24.49 -12.18 -11.54
C LYS A 64 22.98 -12.00 -11.65
N VAL A 65 22.44 -12.22 -12.86
CA VAL A 65 20.99 -12.25 -13.06
C VAL A 65 20.44 -13.57 -12.51
N GLU A 66 19.52 -13.46 -11.56
CA GLU A 66 18.87 -14.61 -10.92
C GLU A 66 17.36 -14.49 -11.03
N ARG A 67 16.71 -15.58 -11.44
CA ARG A 67 15.25 -15.66 -11.43
C ARG A 67 14.80 -15.85 -9.99
N ALA A 68 14.06 -14.88 -9.46
CA ALA A 68 13.47 -15.01 -8.14
C ALA A 68 12.23 -15.91 -8.23
N PRO A 69 12.18 -17.03 -7.49
CA PRO A 69 10.98 -17.85 -7.42
C PRO A 69 9.90 -17.07 -6.69
N LEU A 70 8.83 -16.68 -7.39
CA LEU A 70 7.68 -16.05 -6.77
C LEU A 70 6.57 -17.09 -6.53
N GLY A 71 6.54 -17.62 -5.32
CA GLY A 71 5.49 -18.49 -4.79
C GLY A 71 4.25 -17.74 -4.31
N LYS A 72 3.84 -16.65 -4.97
CA LYS A 72 2.62 -15.91 -4.60
C LYS A 72 1.79 -15.63 -5.85
N LYS A 73 0.55 -16.13 -5.87
CA LYS A 73 -0.46 -15.64 -6.82
C LYS A 73 -0.59 -14.14 -6.60
N ALA A 74 -0.52 -13.35 -7.67
CA ALA A 74 -0.86 -11.94 -7.62
C ALA A 74 -2.37 -11.83 -7.38
N GLU A 75 -2.80 -12.02 -6.14
CA GLU A 75 -4.17 -11.79 -5.72
C GLU A 75 -4.29 -10.32 -5.33
N THR A 76 -5.23 -9.61 -5.95
CA THR A 76 -5.56 -8.26 -5.50
C THR A 76 -6.35 -8.36 -4.21
N LEU A 77 -6.29 -7.29 -3.40
CA LEU A 77 -7.19 -7.10 -2.25
C LEU A 77 -8.68 -7.17 -2.65
N THR A 78 -8.98 -7.04 -3.94
CA THR A 78 -10.34 -7.11 -4.51
C THR A 78 -10.73 -8.49 -5.05
N HIS A 79 -9.85 -9.50 -4.93
CA HIS A 79 -9.97 -10.82 -5.58
C HIS A 79 -10.14 -10.78 -7.12
N LYS A 80 -10.05 -9.60 -7.75
CA LYS A 80 -9.98 -9.47 -9.21
C LYS A 80 -8.62 -9.96 -9.68
N LYS A 81 -8.62 -10.68 -10.81
CA LYS A 81 -7.38 -11.05 -11.51
C LYS A 81 -6.65 -9.77 -11.91
N PHE A 82 -5.46 -9.57 -11.35
CA PHE A 82 -4.56 -8.52 -11.81
C PHE A 82 -3.78 -9.01 -13.02
N VAL A 83 -3.91 -8.29 -14.13
CA VAL A 83 -3.08 -8.47 -15.32
C VAL A 83 -2.37 -7.14 -15.53
N PRO A 84 -1.06 -7.05 -15.25
CA PRO A 84 -0.34 -5.80 -15.45
C PRO A 84 -0.24 -5.48 -16.95
N LYS A 85 -0.27 -4.20 -17.28
CA LYS A 85 -0.02 -3.73 -18.65
C LYS A 85 1.45 -3.94 -19.02
N ALA A 86 1.72 -4.15 -20.30
CA ALA A 86 3.09 -4.25 -20.79
C ALA A 86 3.80 -2.90 -20.64
N LEU A 87 5.00 -2.91 -20.06
CA LEU A 87 5.84 -1.74 -19.87
C LEU A 87 6.71 -1.53 -21.11
N THR A 88 6.81 -0.27 -21.56
CA THR A 88 7.75 0.13 -22.61
C THR A 88 9.18 0.05 -22.11
N GLU A 89 10.11 -0.31 -22.99
CA GLU A 89 11.53 -0.28 -22.65
C GLU A 89 12.11 1.14 -22.69
N LYS A 90 11.44 2.09 -23.35
CA LYS A 90 11.90 3.47 -23.47
C LYS A 90 11.44 4.29 -22.27
N ILE A 91 12.25 4.30 -21.21
CA ILE A 91 11.98 5.01 -19.96
C ILE A 91 12.89 6.24 -19.92
N LYS A 92 12.30 7.43 -19.84
CA LYS A 92 13.06 8.68 -19.98
C LYS A 92 13.87 9.00 -18.74
N MET A 93 13.32 8.77 -17.55
CA MET A 93 13.98 9.11 -16.30
C MET A 93 15.11 8.14 -15.96
N ASP A 94 16.12 8.68 -15.30
CA ASP A 94 17.17 7.88 -14.66
C ASP A 94 16.76 7.50 -13.24
N VAL A 95 17.16 6.32 -12.79
CA VAL A 95 16.89 5.88 -11.40
C VAL A 95 17.49 6.85 -10.37
N ASP A 96 18.63 7.44 -10.71
CA ASP A 96 19.35 8.37 -9.83
C ASP A 96 18.73 9.78 -9.84
N GLU A 97 17.80 10.07 -10.75
CA GLU A 97 17.03 11.33 -10.76
C GLU A 97 15.85 11.30 -9.76
N ILE A 98 15.47 10.13 -9.23
CA ILE A 98 14.28 10.01 -8.37
C ILE A 98 14.46 10.71 -7.03
N GLU A 99 15.60 10.51 -6.36
CA GLU A 99 15.86 11.16 -5.08
C GLU A 99 15.86 12.69 -5.19
N PRO A 100 16.60 13.33 -6.11
CA PRO A 100 16.53 14.78 -6.26
C PRO A 100 15.13 15.27 -6.67
N THR A 101 14.43 14.56 -7.55
CA THR A 101 13.04 14.92 -7.93
C THR A 101 12.10 14.95 -6.71
N LEU A 102 12.20 13.96 -5.82
CA LEU A 102 11.39 13.92 -4.62
C LEU A 102 11.82 14.98 -3.60
N THR A 103 13.12 15.19 -3.44
CA THR A 103 13.67 16.21 -2.52
C THR A 103 13.27 17.62 -2.93
N ASP A 104 13.34 17.96 -4.22
CA ASP A 104 12.94 19.26 -4.74
C ASP A 104 11.44 19.50 -4.51
N GLU A 105 10.60 18.50 -4.81
CA GLU A 105 9.17 18.60 -4.56
C GLU A 105 8.83 18.67 -3.06
N MET A 106 9.60 18.00 -2.21
CA MET A 106 9.46 18.12 -0.76
C MET A 106 9.75 19.54 -0.29
N HIS A 107 10.83 20.16 -0.77
CA HIS A 107 11.17 21.54 -0.46
C HIS A 107 10.10 22.53 -0.93
N ASN A 108 9.57 22.34 -2.14
CA ASN A 108 8.47 23.15 -2.67
C ASN A 108 7.20 23.08 -1.80
N ARG A 109 7.04 21.99 -1.05
CA ARG A 109 5.94 21.77 -0.08
C ARG A 109 6.32 22.09 1.37
N GLY A 110 7.48 22.70 1.62
CA GLY A 110 7.95 23.07 2.95
C GLY A 110 8.36 21.88 3.84
N MET A 111 8.68 20.73 3.26
CA MET A 111 9.15 19.54 3.98
C MET A 111 10.68 19.50 4.01
N THR A 112 11.27 19.37 5.21
CA THR A 112 12.73 19.41 5.43
C THR A 112 13.31 18.06 5.87
N TYR A 113 12.56 16.98 5.70
CA TYR A 113 12.99 15.64 6.10
C TYR A 113 14.06 15.09 5.16
N GLN A 114 14.96 14.28 5.69
CA GLN A 114 15.94 13.55 4.90
C GLN A 114 15.38 12.17 4.49
N ILE A 115 15.58 11.79 3.24
CA ILE A 115 15.27 10.45 2.74
C ILE A 115 16.43 9.49 3.09
N GLU A 116 16.12 8.38 3.78
CA GLU A 116 17.10 7.34 4.14
C GLU A 116 17.08 6.16 3.16
N LYS A 117 15.92 5.88 2.58
CA LYS A 117 15.72 4.78 1.64
C LYS A 117 14.56 5.07 0.69
N ILE A 118 14.65 4.65 -0.56
CA ILE A 118 13.57 4.72 -1.54
C ILE A 118 13.32 3.33 -2.12
N LEU A 119 12.06 2.93 -2.14
CA LEU A 119 11.54 1.81 -2.91
C LEU A 119 10.77 2.40 -4.10
N VAL A 120 11.10 1.96 -5.29
CA VAL A 120 10.53 2.45 -6.54
C VAL A 120 9.94 1.28 -7.29
N PHE A 121 8.67 1.41 -7.69
CA PHE A 121 8.01 0.47 -8.59
C PHE A 121 7.57 1.21 -9.86
N VAL A 122 8.18 0.87 -10.99
CA VAL A 122 7.88 1.46 -12.30
C VAL A 122 6.93 0.55 -13.05
N ASN A 123 5.78 1.08 -13.45
CA ASN A 123 4.77 0.34 -14.20
C ASN A 123 3.97 1.27 -15.12
N ILE A 124 3.08 0.70 -15.94
CA ILE A 124 2.09 1.48 -16.67
C ILE A 124 0.82 1.65 -15.83
N THR A 125 0.43 2.89 -15.59
CA THR A 125 -0.85 3.27 -14.97
C THR A 125 -1.54 4.27 -15.89
N ASP A 126 -2.80 4.00 -16.24
CA ASP A 126 -3.60 4.85 -17.14
C ASP A 126 -2.95 5.19 -18.50
N GLY A 127 -2.06 4.31 -18.99
CA GLY A 127 -1.38 4.48 -20.28
C GLY A 127 -0.03 5.21 -20.18
N GLU A 128 0.33 5.69 -19.00
CA GLU A 128 1.57 6.40 -18.74
C GLU A 128 2.54 5.57 -17.91
N VAL A 129 3.85 5.80 -18.12
CA VAL A 129 4.90 5.21 -17.29
C VAL A 129 4.98 6.01 -15.99
N ILE A 130 4.65 5.35 -14.89
CA ILE A 130 4.62 5.96 -13.56
C ILE A 130 5.69 5.32 -12.68
N TRP A 131 6.47 6.16 -12.02
CA TRP A 131 7.40 5.81 -10.97
C TRP A 131 6.68 5.94 -9.62
N ASN A 132 6.27 4.81 -9.04
CA ASN A 132 5.63 4.77 -7.72
C ASN A 132 6.70 4.66 -6.65
N CYS A 133 6.85 5.73 -5.86
CA CYS A 133 7.92 5.86 -4.88
C CYS A 133 7.34 5.72 -3.47
N THR A 134 8.01 4.92 -2.65
CA THR A 134 7.85 4.90 -1.20
C THR A 134 9.21 5.21 -0.58
N ALA A 135 9.36 6.40 -0.03
CA ALA A 135 10.59 6.83 0.63
C ALA A 135 10.43 6.75 2.15
N PHE A 136 11.44 6.20 2.82
CA PHE A 136 11.56 6.20 4.26
C PHE A 136 12.31 7.46 4.66
N LEU A 137 11.67 8.26 5.52
CA LEU A 137 12.22 9.51 6.03
C LEU A 137 12.87 9.26 7.39
N LYS A 138 13.95 9.99 7.66
CA LYS A 138 14.54 10.03 8.99
C LYS A 138 13.50 10.44 10.04
N GLY A 139 13.41 9.67 11.13
CA GLY A 139 12.42 9.90 12.18
C GLY A 139 11.05 9.21 11.97
N LEU A 140 11.03 8.03 11.34
CA LEU A 140 9.84 7.16 11.18
C LEU A 140 8.72 7.73 10.30
N GLY A 141 9.07 8.63 9.37
CA GLY A 141 8.15 9.10 8.33
C GLY A 141 8.19 8.21 7.09
N LEU A 142 7.08 8.15 6.38
CA LEU A 142 6.99 7.60 5.02
C LEU A 142 6.54 8.70 4.08
N LEU A 143 7.14 8.77 2.90
CA LEU A 143 6.67 9.60 1.79
C LEU A 143 6.21 8.68 0.67
N MET A 144 4.96 8.79 0.28
CA MET A 144 4.42 8.13 -0.90
C MET A 144 4.34 9.16 -2.02
N ALA A 145 4.85 8.83 -3.21
CA ALA A 145 4.79 9.72 -4.36
C ALA A 145 4.59 8.96 -5.67
N HIS A 146 4.00 9.63 -6.65
CA HIS A 146 3.87 9.15 -8.03
C HIS A 146 4.49 10.17 -8.96
N VAL A 147 5.48 9.76 -9.75
CA VAL A 147 6.17 10.63 -10.71
C VAL A 147 5.90 10.13 -12.12
N GLU A 148 5.46 11.02 -13.01
CA GLU A 148 5.26 10.70 -14.42
C GLU A 148 6.60 10.75 -15.16
N ASP A 149 6.95 9.67 -15.86
CA ASP A 149 8.25 9.53 -16.53
C ASP A 149 8.51 10.61 -17.61
N LYS A 150 7.48 11.00 -18.35
CA LYS A 150 7.63 11.87 -19.53
C LYS A 150 8.00 13.31 -19.16
N SER A 151 7.27 13.90 -18.22
CA SER A 151 7.44 15.28 -17.77
C SER A 151 8.25 15.40 -16.48
N ARG A 152 8.49 14.30 -15.77
CA ARG A 152 9.10 14.27 -14.42
C ARG A 152 8.24 14.94 -13.35
N THR A 153 6.97 15.18 -13.66
CA THR A 153 6.04 15.83 -12.73
C THR A 153 5.66 14.87 -11.61
N VAL A 154 5.73 15.37 -10.37
CA VAL A 154 5.18 14.66 -9.22
C VAL A 154 3.66 14.84 -9.20
N LEU A 155 2.93 13.83 -9.68
CA LEU A 155 1.48 13.83 -9.77
C LEU A 155 0.80 13.73 -8.39
N PHE A 156 1.48 13.08 -7.45
CA PHE A 156 0.99 12.83 -6.11
C PHE A 156 2.16 12.78 -5.14
N MET A 157 1.98 13.36 -3.96
CA MET A 157 2.92 13.23 -2.84
C MET A 157 2.18 13.37 -1.51
N GLU A 158 2.34 12.39 -0.63
CA GLU A 158 1.73 12.33 0.70
C GLU A 158 2.75 11.82 1.72
N LYS A 159 2.86 12.52 2.86
CA LYS A 159 3.62 12.06 4.02
C LYS A 159 2.71 11.31 4.98
N LYS A 160 3.12 10.11 5.41
CA LYS A 160 2.46 9.29 6.43
C LYS A 160 3.39 9.03 7.61
N SER A 161 2.82 8.75 8.77
CA SER A 161 3.57 8.14 9.87
C SER A 161 3.65 6.63 9.66
N PHE A 162 4.82 6.04 9.92
CA PHE A 162 4.97 4.58 9.89
C PHE A 162 3.97 3.86 10.82
N PHE A 163 3.65 4.48 11.97
CA PHE A 163 2.68 3.93 12.93
C PHE A 163 1.25 3.88 12.39
N ASP A 164 0.86 4.82 11.53
CA ASP A 164 -0.48 4.80 10.95
C ASP A 164 -0.64 3.59 10.04
N LEU A 165 0.40 3.24 9.27
CA LEU A 165 0.43 2.05 8.43
C LEU A 165 0.28 0.75 9.24
N LEU A 166 0.92 0.66 10.41
CA LEU A 166 0.82 -0.50 11.31
C LEU A 166 -0.58 -0.68 11.93
N LYS A 167 -1.32 0.42 12.14
CA LYS A 167 -2.70 0.34 12.63
C LYS A 167 -3.64 -0.24 11.56
N PHE A 168 -3.40 0.08 10.29
CA PHE A 168 -4.17 -0.49 9.18
C PHE A 168 -3.97 -2.00 9.02
N THR A 169 -2.78 -2.54 9.30
CA THR A 169 -2.51 -3.98 9.17
C THR A 169 -3.06 -4.82 10.33
N LYS A 170 -3.27 -4.22 11.51
CA LYS A 170 -3.93 -4.87 12.66
C LYS A 170 -5.46 -4.81 12.63
N GLY A 171 -6.05 -3.93 11.80
CA GLY A 171 -7.51 -3.76 11.69
C GLY A 171 -8.22 -4.74 10.74
N GLY A 172 -7.51 -5.66 10.08
CA GLY A 172 -8.07 -6.56 9.06
C GLY A 172 -8.74 -7.83 9.58
N ALA A 173 -8.76 -8.07 10.89
CA ALA A 173 -9.40 -9.25 11.48
C ALA A 173 -10.33 -8.83 12.64
N GLY A 174 -11.61 -8.63 12.33
CA GLY A 174 -12.71 -8.63 13.28
C GLY A 174 -13.30 -7.27 13.65
N GLN A 175 -14.35 -6.83 12.95
CA GLN A 175 -15.74 -7.07 13.38
C GLN A 175 -16.72 -6.44 12.38
N ALA A 176 -17.34 -7.29 11.57
CA ALA A 176 -18.69 -7.06 11.09
C ALA A 176 -19.54 -8.20 11.67
N THR A 177 -20.34 -7.89 12.69
CA THR A 177 -21.56 -8.64 12.98
C THR A 177 -22.70 -7.65 12.99
N SER A 178 -23.45 -7.67 11.89
CA SER A 178 -24.81 -7.17 11.76
C SER A 178 -25.71 -7.80 12.83
N GLY A 179 -26.64 -7.00 13.34
CA GLY A 179 -27.43 -7.32 14.52
C GLY A 179 -28.51 -8.40 14.38
N GLN A 180 -29.14 -8.67 15.51
CA GLN A 180 -30.48 -9.22 15.60
C GLN A 180 -31.35 -8.24 16.41
N LYS A 181 -32.31 -7.64 15.72
CA LYS A 181 -33.61 -7.30 16.30
C LYS A 181 -34.38 -8.61 16.46
N THR A 182 -34.94 -8.83 17.65
CA THR A 182 -36.11 -9.70 17.81
C THR A 182 -37.16 -8.91 18.59
N GLU A 183 -38.22 -8.52 17.89
CA GLU A 183 -39.49 -8.10 18.48
C GLU A 183 -40.25 -9.32 19.03
N GLN A 184 -41.03 -9.11 20.10
CA GLN A 184 -42.37 -9.66 20.43
C GLN A 184 -42.54 -9.60 21.97
N LYS A 185 -43.65 -9.21 22.62
CA LYS A 185 -44.99 -8.69 22.28
C LYS A 185 -45.59 -8.19 23.62
N GLN A 186 -46.29 -7.05 23.64
CA GLN A 186 -47.28 -6.65 24.68
C GLN A 186 -48.61 -7.43 24.47
N PRO A 187 -49.77 -7.19 25.17
CA PRO A 187 -50.12 -6.38 26.38
C PRO A 187 -51.12 -7.09 27.37
N VAL A 188 -51.59 -6.34 28.39
CA VAL A 188 -52.97 -6.28 28.99
C VAL A 188 -53.13 -6.61 30.50
N GLY A 189 -53.63 -5.60 31.24
CA GLY A 189 -54.57 -5.68 32.40
C GLY A 189 -54.03 -6.27 33.72
N LYS A 190 -54.48 -5.94 34.92
CA LYS A 190 -55.62 -5.21 35.46
C LYS A 190 -55.32 -4.87 36.94
N ALA A 191 -56.00 -3.86 37.46
CA ALA A 191 -56.04 -3.47 38.87
C ALA A 191 -56.78 -4.48 39.77
N THR A 192 -56.44 -4.47 41.06
CA THR A 192 -57.24 -4.87 42.26
C THR A 192 -56.38 -4.51 43.49
N GLU A 193 -56.85 -4.07 44.65
CA GLU A 193 -58.15 -3.61 45.13
C GLU A 193 -57.90 -2.97 46.53
N LYS A 194 -58.68 -1.94 46.86
CA LYS A 194 -59.27 -1.56 48.17
C LYS A 194 -58.54 -1.79 49.52
N ALA A 195 -58.46 -0.65 50.23
CA ALA A 195 -59.04 -0.35 51.55
C ALA A 195 -58.38 -0.86 52.86
N ALA A 196 -57.95 0.12 53.67
CA ALA A 196 -58.25 0.33 55.11
C ALA A 196 -57.31 1.47 55.58
N GLY A 197 -57.79 2.68 55.89
CA GLY A 197 -58.28 3.05 57.22
C GLY A 197 -57.10 3.35 58.16
N THR A 198 -56.99 4.40 58.98
CA THR A 198 -57.84 5.51 59.43
C THR A 198 -56.93 6.29 60.42
N LYS A 199 -57.19 7.60 60.62
CA LYS A 199 -56.75 8.43 61.79
C LYS A 199 -55.26 8.79 61.87
N ASP A 200 -54.82 9.90 62.43
CA ASP A 200 -55.39 11.20 62.82
C ASP A 200 -54.16 12.00 63.34
N ASN A 201 -54.29 13.32 63.37
CA ASN A 201 -53.65 14.21 64.35
C ASN A 201 -52.13 14.52 64.31
N ASN A 202 -51.88 15.75 63.84
CA ASN A 202 -51.51 16.91 64.66
C ASN A 202 -50.03 17.18 65.01
N LYS A 203 -49.74 18.50 65.02
CA LYS A 203 -48.72 19.25 65.78
C LYS A 203 -47.30 19.44 65.24
N VAL A 204 -47.12 20.58 64.57
CA VAL A 204 -46.33 21.77 65.01
C VAL A 204 -45.20 21.55 66.02
N SER A 205 -43.96 21.88 65.64
CA SER A 205 -43.06 22.93 66.21
C SER A 205 -41.60 22.57 65.83
N ASN A 206 -40.88 23.35 65.04
CA ASN A 206 -40.16 24.60 65.32
C ASN A 206 -38.90 24.46 66.22
N ARG A 207 -37.78 24.97 65.67
CA ARG A 207 -36.56 25.56 66.27
C ARG A 207 -35.31 24.72 66.62
N LYS A 208 -34.22 25.27 66.04
CA LYS A 208 -32.90 25.63 66.61
C LYS A 208 -31.92 24.47 66.85
N ASN A 209 -30.61 24.62 66.62
CA ASN A 209 -29.76 25.81 66.49
C ASN A 209 -28.98 25.84 65.17
#